data_AF-A0A2M9P6A2-F1
#
_entry.id   AF-A0A2M9P6A2-F1
#
_cell.length_a   1.000
_cell.length_b   1.000
_cell.length_c   1.000
_cell.angle_alpha   90.00
_cell.angle_beta   90.00
_cell.angle_gamma   90.00
#
_symmetry.space_group_name_H-M   'P 1'
#
loop_
_entity.id
_entity.type
_entity.pdbx_description
1 polymer ?
#
loop_
_entity_poly.entity_id
_entity_poly.type
_entity_poly.pdbx_seq_one_letter_code
_entity_poly.pdbx_strand_id
1 'polypeptide(L)'
;AGRTYYIEVVGSGGNPLPDSVVSLYRNGNFITYDDQGGGGNDSRIVYTATQTGNFQVEVGGYADFYTGDYHLLVNEDDYKGTVDLETNGYNFNIYGNGTLGAVNTLGSQTATINYDGDADLFRHALYRRSY
;
A
#
# COMPACT_ATOMS: atom_id res chain seq x y z
N ALA A 1 21.68 -0.12 6.45
CA ALA A 1 20.44 0.23 5.71
C ALA A 1 19.25 0.03 6.65
N GLY A 2 18.11 0.70 6.43
CA GLY A 2 16.90 0.44 7.20
C GLY A 2 16.19 -0.84 6.75
N ARG A 3 14.95 -1.05 7.21
CA ARG A 3 14.13 -2.19 6.79
C ARG A 3 13.54 -1.93 5.41
N THR A 4 13.45 -2.97 4.59
CA THR A 4 12.81 -2.92 3.27
C THR A 4 11.36 -3.33 3.40
N TYR A 5 10.48 -2.64 2.70
CA TYR A 5 9.06 -2.92 2.67
C TYR A 5 8.61 -3.16 1.24
N TYR A 6 7.76 -4.16 1.06
CA TYR A 6 6.97 -4.41 -0.14
C TYR A 6 5.57 -3.85 0.10
N ILE A 7 5.17 -2.90 -0.73
CA ILE A 7 3.85 -2.27 -0.73
C ILE A 7 3.21 -2.67 -2.05
N GLU A 8 2.23 -3.57 -2.03
CA GLU A 8 1.63 -4.16 -3.22
C GLU A 8 0.12 -3.93 -3.22
N VAL A 9 -0.44 -3.57 -4.38
CA VAL A 9 -1.88 -3.42 -4.58
C VAL A 9 -2.32 -4.44 -5.61
N VAL A 10 -3.25 -5.31 -5.23
CA VAL A 10 -3.73 -6.42 -6.07
C VAL A 10 -5.22 -6.29 -6.30
N GLY A 11 -5.67 -6.26 -7.56
CA GLY A 11 -7.09 -6.34 -7.90
C GLY A 11 -7.74 -7.60 -7.32
N SER A 12 -8.93 -7.48 -6.70
CA SER A 12 -9.51 -8.57 -5.90
C SER A 12 -11.04 -8.66 -5.95
N GLY A 13 -11.63 -9.67 -5.29
CA GLY A 13 -13.08 -9.76 -5.14
C GLY A 13 -13.85 -10.04 -6.44
N GLY A 14 -15.13 -9.66 -6.45
CA GLY A 14 -16.05 -9.90 -7.58
C GLY A 14 -15.98 -8.83 -8.67
N ASN A 15 -15.41 -7.67 -8.37
CA ASN A 15 -15.17 -6.57 -9.30
C ASN A 15 -13.74 -6.02 -9.09
N PRO A 16 -12.70 -6.77 -9.50
CA PRO A 16 -11.32 -6.39 -9.21
C PRO A 16 -10.92 -5.09 -9.89
N LEU A 17 -10.15 -4.25 -9.18
CA LEU A 17 -9.49 -3.08 -9.75
C LEU A 17 -8.59 -3.52 -10.92
N PRO A 18 -8.87 -3.12 -12.17
CA PRO A 18 -8.18 -3.69 -13.34
C PRO A 18 -6.74 -3.20 -13.55
N ASP A 19 -6.42 -2.02 -13.04
CA ASP A 19 -5.14 -1.35 -13.23
C ASP A 19 -4.92 -0.40 -12.04
N SER A 20 -4.00 -0.79 -11.16
CA SER A 20 -3.81 -0.12 -9.88
C SER A 20 -2.60 0.80 -9.90
N VAL A 21 -2.65 1.81 -9.04
CA VAL A 21 -1.56 2.74 -8.80
C VAL A 21 -1.29 2.78 -7.31
N VAL A 22 0.00 2.87 -6.94
CA VAL A 22 0.41 3.13 -5.56
C VAL A 22 1.47 4.23 -5.48
N SER A 23 1.25 5.19 -4.59
CA SER A 23 2.20 6.26 -4.28
C SER A 23 2.59 6.26 -2.81
N LEU A 24 3.87 6.54 -2.53
CA LEU A 24 4.41 6.64 -1.18
C LEU A 24 4.82 8.08 -0.88
N TYR A 25 4.40 8.58 0.28
CA TYR A 25 4.76 9.91 0.78
C TYR A 25 5.25 9.85 2.23
N ARG A 26 5.90 10.94 2.65
CA ARG A 26 6.21 11.19 4.06
C ARG A 26 6.06 12.66 4.39
N ASN A 27 5.25 12.95 5.41
CA ASN A 27 4.92 14.31 5.83
C ASN A 27 4.39 15.16 4.65
N GLY A 28 3.62 14.55 3.74
CA GLY A 28 3.11 15.19 2.53
C GLY A 28 4.11 15.34 1.38
N ASN A 29 5.38 14.93 1.56
CA ASN A 29 6.36 14.94 0.48
C ASN A 29 6.32 13.61 -0.27
N PHE A 30 6.24 13.68 -1.60
CA PHE A 30 6.32 12.52 -2.48
C PHE A 30 7.67 11.82 -2.34
N ILE A 31 7.66 10.49 -2.31
CA ILE A 31 8.85 9.64 -2.29
C ILE A 31 8.96 8.87 -3.59
N THR A 32 7.93 8.09 -3.94
CA THR A 32 7.94 7.23 -5.13
C THR A 32 6.52 6.78 -5.50
N TYR A 33 6.40 6.21 -6.70
CA TYR A 33 5.15 5.82 -7.38
C TYR A 33 5.42 4.54 -8.18
N ASP A 34 4.41 3.70 -8.31
CA ASP A 34 4.42 2.57 -9.24
C ASP A 34 2.99 2.24 -9.72
N ASP A 35 2.86 1.77 -10.96
CA ASP A 35 1.59 1.38 -11.61
C ASP A 35 1.61 0.02 -12.31
N GLN A 36 2.77 -0.64 -12.43
CA GLN A 36 2.92 -1.88 -13.20
C GLN A 36 4.01 -2.83 -12.64
N GLY A 37 4.48 -2.57 -11.42
CA GLY A 37 5.58 -3.29 -10.76
C GLY A 37 5.16 -4.58 -10.04
N GLY A 38 3.86 -4.86 -9.98
CA GLY A 38 3.24 -6.09 -9.44
C GLY A 38 3.04 -7.17 -10.51
N GLY A 39 2.03 -8.03 -10.32
CA GLY A 39 1.63 -9.04 -11.30
C GLY A 39 0.56 -8.53 -12.27
N GLY A 40 0.76 -8.66 -13.58
CA GLY A 40 -0.20 -8.08 -14.53
C GLY A 40 -0.17 -6.55 -14.48
N ASN A 41 -1.32 -5.91 -14.24
CA ASN A 41 -1.46 -4.45 -14.08
C ASN A 41 -1.55 -4.03 -12.60
N ASP A 42 -1.15 -4.92 -11.69
CA ASP A 42 -1.03 -4.60 -10.27
C ASP A 42 0.23 -3.77 -10.02
N SER A 43 0.20 -2.92 -8.98
CA SER A 43 1.29 -2.01 -8.66
C SER A 43 2.07 -2.44 -7.42
N ARG A 44 3.37 -2.14 -7.39
CA ARG A 44 4.23 -2.51 -6.26
C ARG A 44 5.41 -1.57 -6.05
N ILE A 45 5.54 -1.03 -4.84
CA ILE A 45 6.71 -0.30 -4.37
C ILE A 45 7.59 -1.22 -3.50
N VAL A 46 8.90 -1.22 -3.77
CA VAL A 46 9.94 -1.78 -2.88
C VAL A 46 10.74 -0.62 -2.28
N TYR A 47 10.62 -0.41 -0.97
CA TYR A 47 11.21 0.76 -0.31
C TYR A 47 12.01 0.42 0.94
N THR A 48 13.29 0.81 0.98
CA THR A 48 14.12 0.73 2.19
C THR A 48 14.00 2.00 3.03
N ALA A 49 13.37 1.91 4.20
CA ALA A 49 13.12 3.05 5.07
C ALA A 49 14.43 3.65 5.63
N THR A 50 14.77 4.86 5.20
CA THR A 50 15.98 5.55 5.68
C THR A 50 15.79 6.19 7.06
N GLN A 51 14.55 6.35 7.51
CA GLN A 51 14.16 6.92 8.79
C GLN A 51 12.93 6.21 9.33
N THR A 52 12.87 6.01 10.64
CA THR A 52 11.64 5.56 11.31
C THR A 52 10.60 6.67 11.29
N GLY A 53 9.35 6.34 11.01
CA GLY A 53 8.23 7.27 11.14
C GLY A 53 7.02 6.88 10.31
N ASN A 54 6.02 7.74 10.30
CA ASN A 54 4.77 7.52 9.56
C ASN A 54 4.94 7.95 8.10
N PHE A 55 4.71 7.00 7.21
CA PHE A 55 4.60 7.21 5.77
C PHE A 55 3.12 7.16 5.39
N GLN A 56 2.78 7.79 4.26
CA GLN A 56 1.46 7.71 3.67
C GLN A 56 1.53 6.88 2.39
N VAL A 57 0.60 5.94 2.22
CA VAL A 57 0.43 5.14 1.00
C VAL A 57 -0.89 5.56 0.38
N GLU A 58 -0.87 6.00 -0.86
CA GLU A 58 -2.05 6.39 -1.63
C GLU A 58 -2.28 5.34 -2.71
N VAL A 59 -3.50 4.82 -2.80
CA VAL A 59 -3.92 3.82 -3.79
C VAL A 59 -4.99 4.42 -4.68
N GLY A 60 -4.89 4.21 -5.99
CA GLY A 60 -5.86 4.68 -6.96
C GLY A 60 -5.94 3.78 -8.19
N GLY A 61 -6.83 4.12 -9.12
CA GLY A 61 -6.86 3.52 -10.46
C GLY A 61 -5.96 4.25 -11.43
N TYR A 62 -5.36 3.54 -12.39
CA TYR A 62 -4.49 4.18 -13.38
C TYR A 62 -5.19 5.30 -14.15
N ALA A 63 -4.50 6.43 -14.27
CA ALA A 63 -4.97 7.65 -14.92
C ALA A 63 -6.35 8.13 -14.42
N ASP A 64 -6.73 7.77 -13.19
CA ASP A 64 -8.01 8.09 -12.57
C ASP A 64 -9.23 7.48 -13.29
N PHE A 65 -9.04 6.46 -14.14
CA PHE A 65 -10.10 5.88 -14.98
C PHE A 65 -10.60 4.51 -14.55
N TYR A 66 -10.01 3.92 -13.52
CA TYR A 66 -10.32 2.57 -13.08
C TYR A 66 -10.88 2.57 -11.67
N THR A 67 -11.94 1.79 -11.49
CA THR A 67 -12.62 1.54 -10.23
C THR A 67 -12.67 0.04 -9.98
N GLY A 68 -12.79 -0.36 -8.72
CA GLY A 68 -12.84 -1.77 -8.35
C GLY A 68 -12.24 -2.06 -6.99
N ASP A 69 -12.41 -3.31 -6.59
CA ASP A 69 -11.98 -3.84 -5.30
C ASP A 69 -10.50 -4.25 -5.36
N TYR A 70 -9.75 -3.99 -4.31
CA TYR A 70 -8.33 -4.31 -4.23
C TYR A 70 -7.91 -4.76 -2.83
N HIS A 71 -6.79 -5.47 -2.78
CA HIS A 71 -6.02 -5.73 -1.58
C HIS A 71 -4.75 -4.88 -1.55
N LEU A 72 -4.55 -4.07 -0.52
CA LEU A 72 -3.27 -3.44 -0.21
C LEU A 72 -2.50 -4.33 0.76
N LEU A 73 -1.28 -4.73 0.42
CA LEU A 73 -0.37 -5.49 1.26
C LEU A 73 0.85 -4.63 1.60
N VAL A 74 1.18 -4.51 2.89
CA VAL A 74 2.42 -3.87 3.34
C VAL A 74 3.20 -4.84 4.21
N ASN A 75 4.26 -5.41 3.64
CA ASN A 75 5.10 -6.40 4.28
C ASN A 75 6.51 -5.85 4.48
N GLU A 76 7.08 -6.07 5.66
CA GLU A 76 8.51 -5.93 5.84
C GLU A 76 9.18 -7.15 5.20
N ASP A 77 10.22 -6.92 4.40
CA ASP A 77 11.13 -7.97 3.97
C ASP A 77 11.92 -8.44 5.21
N ASP A 78 11.32 -9.32 6.01
CA ASP A 78 11.99 -9.89 7.18
C ASP A 78 13.10 -10.88 6.76
N TYR A 79 13.09 -11.28 5.48
CA TYR A 79 14.05 -12.17 4.86
C TYR A 79 14.44 -11.76 3.43
N LYS A 80 15.36 -10.79 3.31
CA LYS A 80 16.01 -10.31 2.06
C LYS A 80 15.67 -11.13 0.80
N GLY A 81 14.56 -10.81 0.14
CA GLY A 81 14.17 -11.40 -1.15
C GLY A 81 13.12 -12.53 -1.13
N THR A 82 12.33 -12.68 -0.06
CA THR A 82 11.07 -13.45 -0.10
C THR A 82 9.86 -12.51 -0.15
N VAL A 83 8.90 -12.80 -1.03
CA VAL A 83 7.57 -12.19 -0.94
C VAL A 83 6.82 -13.00 0.10
N ASP A 84 6.83 -12.54 1.35
CA ASP A 84 6.08 -13.21 2.41
C ASP A 84 4.58 -12.95 2.21
N LEU A 85 3.97 -13.82 1.41
CA LEU A 85 2.53 -13.96 1.27
C LEU A 85 1.97 -14.69 2.51
N GLU A 86 2.19 -14.16 3.72
CA GLU A 86 1.55 -14.71 4.90
C GLU A 86 0.44 -13.78 5.38
N THR A 87 -0.78 -14.12 4.96
CA THR A 87 -2.06 -13.58 5.43
C THR A 87 -2.28 -13.96 6.90
N ASN A 88 -1.50 -13.38 7.82
CA ASN A 88 -1.68 -13.58 9.25
C ASN A 88 -2.43 -12.40 9.89
N GLY A 89 -3.77 -12.42 9.74
CA GLY A 89 -4.69 -12.08 10.84
C GLY A 89 -4.60 -10.71 11.53
N TYR A 90 -4.08 -9.66 10.90
CA TYR A 90 -4.10 -8.31 11.47
C TYR A 90 -5.40 -7.58 11.13
N ASN A 91 -6.32 -7.52 12.10
CA ASN A 91 -7.55 -6.75 11.99
C ASN A 91 -7.23 -5.24 11.88
N PHE A 92 -7.42 -4.70 10.68
CA PHE A 92 -7.25 -3.28 10.38
C PHE A 92 -8.51 -2.51 10.79
N ASN A 93 -8.38 -1.53 11.69
CA ASN A 93 -9.46 -0.57 11.93
C ASN A 93 -9.50 0.42 10.76
N ILE A 94 -10.47 0.21 9.87
CA ILE A 94 -10.83 1.14 8.80
C ILE A 94 -11.34 2.43 9.44
N TYR A 95 -10.66 3.54 9.17
CA TYR A 95 -11.22 4.86 9.46
C TYR A 95 -11.60 5.53 8.14
N GLY A 96 -12.90 5.82 8.00
CA GLY A 96 -13.44 6.81 7.06
C GLY A 96 -14.24 6.25 5.90
N ASN A 97 -15.51 6.66 5.78
CA ASN A 97 -16.12 6.92 4.48
C ASN A 97 -15.52 8.25 3.98
N GLY A 98 -14.30 8.17 3.44
CA GLY A 98 -13.36 9.30 3.35
C GLY A 98 -12.97 9.82 4.74
N THR A 99 -11.71 9.68 5.16
CA THR A 99 -11.02 10.41 6.28
C THR A 99 -9.89 9.55 6.86
N LEU A 100 -8.64 9.94 6.58
CA LEU A 100 -7.44 9.82 7.43
C LEU A 100 -7.49 8.80 8.59
N GLY A 101 -7.25 7.53 8.29
CA GLY A 101 -6.95 6.49 9.26
C GLY A 101 -5.45 6.32 9.48
N ALA A 102 -4.96 6.63 10.67
CA ALA A 102 -3.61 6.27 11.08
C ALA A 102 -3.54 4.79 11.44
N VAL A 103 -2.75 3.96 10.74
CA VAL A 103 -2.56 2.55 11.14
C VAL A 103 -1.10 2.17 11.34
N ASN A 104 -0.78 1.82 12.57
CA ASN A 104 0.56 1.54 13.07
C ASN A 104 0.93 0.04 13.06
N THR A 105 0.34 -0.81 12.21
CA THR A 105 0.64 -2.25 12.17
C THR A 105 0.59 -2.85 10.76
N LEU A 106 1.56 -3.72 10.46
CA LEU A 106 1.72 -4.44 9.19
C LEU A 106 0.47 -5.27 8.88
N GLY A 107 0.10 -5.42 7.60
CA GLY A 107 -1.06 -6.24 7.23
C GLY A 107 -1.64 -5.99 5.84
N SER A 108 -2.66 -6.79 5.51
CA SER A 108 -3.46 -6.69 4.29
C SER A 108 -4.77 -5.94 4.55
N GLN A 109 -5.18 -5.09 3.62
CA GLN A 109 -6.44 -4.35 3.65
C GLN A 109 -7.24 -4.57 2.38
N THR A 110 -8.55 -4.73 2.50
CA THR A 110 -9.49 -4.67 1.38
C THR A 110 -10.15 -3.29 1.32
N ALA A 111 -10.20 -2.70 0.14
CA ALA A 111 -10.94 -1.48 -0.12
C ALA A 111 -11.41 -1.44 -1.58
N THR A 112 -12.15 -0.39 -1.95
CA THR A 112 -12.75 -0.22 -3.27
C THR A 112 -12.53 1.21 -3.74
N ILE A 113 -11.90 1.37 -4.91
CA ILE A 113 -11.91 2.65 -5.63
C ILE A 113 -13.31 2.82 -6.21
N ASN A 114 -14.07 3.78 -5.69
CA ASN A 114 -15.53 3.81 -5.82
C ASN A 114 -16.06 4.84 -6.84
N TYR A 115 -15.19 5.69 -7.39
CA TYR A 115 -15.46 6.53 -8.56
C TYR A 115 -14.15 6.90 -9.29
N ASP A 116 -14.25 7.42 -10.52
CA ASP A 116 -13.09 7.88 -11.29
C ASP A 116 -12.38 9.05 -10.59
N GLY A 117 -11.07 8.89 -10.33
CA GLY A 117 -10.28 9.83 -9.55
C GLY A 117 -10.46 9.71 -8.03
N ASP A 118 -11.09 8.64 -7.57
CA ASP A 118 -11.02 8.23 -6.17
C ASP A 118 -9.61 7.70 -5.84
N ALA A 119 -9.13 8.07 -4.66
CA ALA A 119 -7.85 7.63 -4.14
C ALA A 119 -7.94 7.44 -2.62
N ASP A 120 -7.51 6.27 -2.17
CA ASP A 120 -7.50 5.92 -0.76
C ASP A 120 -6.15 6.22 -0.13
N LEU A 121 -6.15 6.94 0.99
CA LEU A 121 -4.94 7.31 1.72
C LEU A 121 -4.79 6.53 3.03
N PHE A 122 -3.76 5.69 3.08
CA PHE A 122 -3.36 4.93 4.25
C PHE A 122 -2.14 5.56 4.91
N ARG A 123 -1.97 5.34 6.21
CA ARG A 123 -0.77 5.70 6.95
C ARG A 123 -0.17 4.47 7.59
N HIS A 124 1.14 4.30 7.44
CA HIS A 124 1.86 3.18 8.04
C HIS A 124 3.23 3.59 8.60
N ALA A 125 3.59 3.06 9.77
CA ALA A 125 4.91 3.30 10.35
C ALA A 125 5.94 2.38 9.70
N LEU A 126 6.91 2.96 9.00
CA LEU A 126 8.07 2.23 8.51
C LEU A 126 9.24 2.47 9.46
N TYR A 127 10.04 1.43 9.67
CA TYR A 127 11.10 1.46 10.65
C TYR A 127 12.47 1.44 9.98
N ARG A 128 13.35 2.35 10.39
CA ARG A 128 14.78 2.16 10.20
C ARG A 128 15.26 1.12 11.22
N ARG A 129 16.16 0.22 10.81
CA ARG A 129 16.80 -0.73 11.73
C ARG A 129 17.53 0.03 12.84
N SER A 130 17.19 -0.25 14.09
CA SER A 130 18.00 0.13 15.26
C SER A 130 19.19 -0.83 15.37
N TYR A 131 20.38 -0.30 15.67
CA TYR A 131 21.56 -1.11 16.01
C TYR A 131 21.43 -1.70 17.40
#